data_AF-D1VRS7-F1
#
_entry.id   AF-D1VRS7-F1
#
_cell.length_a   1.000
_cell.length_b   1.000
_cell.length_c   1.000
_cell.angle_alpha   90.00
_cell.angle_beta   90.00
_cell.angle_gamma   90.00
#
_symmetry.space_group_name_H-M   'P 1'
#
loop_
_entity.id
_entity.type
_entity.pdbx_description
1 polymer ?
#
loop_
_entity_poly.entity_id
_entity_poly.type
_entity_poly.pdbx_seq_one_letter_code
_entity_poly.pdbx_strand_id
1 'polypeptide(L)' 'MLKLKNVEKMVDDLNTLRSQYLEKFDDYFPNIGISKEYEKEIILNCLSKGKDAYELGYFNLEDCY' A
#
# COMPACT_ATOMS: atom_id res chain seq x y z
N MET A 1 -10.14 -33.52 -11.01
CA MET A 1 -9.95 -32.60 -9.86
C MET A 1 -10.31 -31.20 -10.32
N LEU A 2 -11.48 -30.72 -9.91
CA LEU A 2 -11.92 -29.36 -10.21
C LEU A 2 -11.48 -28.42 -9.08
N LYS A 3 -11.09 -27.21 -9.48
CA LYS A 3 -10.97 -25.97 -8.69
C LYS A 3 -9.72 -25.87 -7.83
N LEU A 4 -8.81 -24.98 -8.25
CA LEU A 4 -8.03 -24.10 -7.36
C LEU A 4 -7.14 -23.10 -8.15
N LYS A 5 -7.13 -23.13 -9.48
CA LYS A 5 -6.25 -22.22 -10.25
C LYS A 5 -6.74 -20.77 -10.43
N ASN A 6 -7.95 -20.42 -9.98
CA ASN A 6 -8.58 -19.14 -10.35
C ASN A 6 -9.24 -18.34 -9.20
N VAL A 7 -9.00 -18.67 -7.92
CA VAL A 7 -9.60 -17.91 -6.79
C VAL A 7 -8.56 -17.06 -6.04
N GLU A 8 -7.29 -17.43 -6.04
CA GLU A 8 -6.23 -16.70 -5.32
C GLU A 8 -5.65 -15.49 -6.07
N LYS A 9 -6.03 -15.27 -7.33
CA LYS A 9 -5.38 -14.28 -8.20
C LYS A 9 -5.92 -12.83 -8.06
N MET A 10 -6.91 -12.60 -7.21
CA MET A 10 -7.61 -11.30 -7.11
C MET A 10 -7.79 -10.77 -5.68
N VAL A 11 -7.47 -11.55 -4.64
CA VAL A 11 -7.76 -11.16 -3.26
C VAL A 11 -6.76 -10.16 -2.70
N ASP A 12 -5.53 -10.07 -3.17
CA ASP A 12 -4.54 -9.22 -2.49
C ASP A 12 -3.77 -8.28 -3.40
N ASP A 13 -4.38 -7.65 -4.40
CA ASP A 13 -3.72 -6.57 -5.15
C ASP A 13 -3.22 -5.45 -4.21
N LEU A 14 -4.07 -5.02 -3.27
CA LEU A 14 -3.72 -3.99 -2.29
C LEU A 14 -2.92 -4.54 -1.10
N ASN A 15 -3.27 -5.71 -0.59
CA ASN A 15 -2.53 -6.31 0.53
C ASN A 15 -1.11 -6.76 0.12
N THR A 16 -0.90 -7.17 -1.14
CA THR A 16 0.43 -7.40 -1.70
C THR A 16 1.21 -6.09 -1.77
N LEU A 17 0.58 -5.01 -2.24
CA LEU A 17 1.23 -3.70 -2.27
C LEU A 17 1.58 -3.18 -0.87
N ARG A 18 0.70 -3.36 0.12
CA ARG A 18 1.00 -3.05 1.53
C ARG A 18 2.15 -3.88 2.08
N SER A 19 2.22 -5.17 1.73
CA SER A 19 3.32 -6.05 2.14
C SER A 19 4.64 -5.62 1.51
N GLN A 20 4.63 -5.27 0.21
CA GLN A 20 5.81 -4.74 -0.48
C GLN A 20 6.26 -3.39 0.08
N TYR A 21 5.30 -2.52 0.43
CA TYR A 21 5.59 -1.27 1.11
C TYR A 21 6.28 -1.53 2.45
N LEU A 22 5.71 -2.42 3.27
CA LEU A 22 6.27 -2.82 4.56
C LEU A 22 7.69 -3.39 4.41
N GLU A 23 7.91 -4.31 3.47
CA GLU A 23 9.24 -4.88 3.22
C GLU A 23 10.26 -3.82 2.74
N LYS A 24 9.81 -2.80 2.01
CA LYS A 24 10.69 -1.77 1.43
C LYS A 24 11.10 -0.69 2.44
N PHE A 25 10.17 -0.28 3.29
CA PHE A 25 10.32 0.86 4.19
C PHE A 25 10.42 0.46 5.67
N ASP A 26 10.24 -0.82 5.98
CA ASP A 26 10.17 -1.35 7.36
C ASP A 26 9.10 -0.65 8.22
N ASP A 27 8.04 -0.16 7.56
CA ASP A 27 6.93 0.53 8.21
C ASP A 27 5.60 0.24 7.51
N TYR A 28 4.52 0.25 8.28
CA TYR A 28 3.17 0.04 7.76
C TYR A 28 2.69 1.28 7.00
N PHE A 29 1.95 1.05 5.92
CA PHE A 29 1.28 2.16 5.25
C PHE A 29 0.28 2.84 6.20
N PRO A 30 0.23 4.18 6.27
CA PRO A 30 -0.66 4.89 7.19
C PRO A 30 -2.13 4.50 7.03
N ASN A 31 -2.75 4.03 8.12
CA ASN A 31 -4.17 3.69 8.15
C ASN A 31 -5.02 4.95 8.37
N ILE A 32 -5.11 5.76 7.33
CA ILE A 32 -5.92 6.97 7.31
C ILE A 32 -7.16 6.76 6.45
N GLY A 33 -8.23 7.52 6.71
CA GLY A 33 -9.55 7.37 6.07
C GLY A 33 -9.59 7.75 4.58
N ILE A 34 -8.76 7.13 3.75
CA ILE A 34 -8.73 7.30 2.29
C ILE A 34 -9.38 6.11 1.57
N SER A 35 -9.70 6.29 0.29
CA SER A 35 -10.17 5.19 -0.54
C SER A 35 -9.04 4.20 -0.83
N LYS A 36 -9.42 2.93 -1.08
CA LYS A 36 -8.48 1.86 -1.44
C LYS A 36 -7.77 2.13 -2.76
N GLU A 37 -8.47 2.78 -3.70
CA GLU A 37 -7.92 3.16 -5.00
C GLU A 37 -6.83 4.21 -4.82
N TYR A 38 -7.07 5.23 -3.98
CA TYR A 38 -6.07 6.27 -3.72
C TYR A 38 -4.89 5.71 -2.93
N GLU A 39 -5.14 4.82 -1.97
CA GLU A 39 -4.10 4.08 -1.27
C GLU A 39 -3.19 3.31 -2.24
N LYS A 40 -3.79 2.60 -3.21
CA LYS A 40 -3.04 1.87 -4.26
C LYS A 40 -2.13 2.81 -5.05
N GLU A 41 -2.64 3.97 -5.46
CA GLU A 41 -1.87 4.97 -6.20
C GLU A 41 -0.67 5.50 -5.39
N ILE A 42 -0.88 5.79 -4.11
CA ILE A 42 0.19 6.28 -3.23
C ILE A 42 1.27 5.21 -3.06
N ILE A 43 0.89 3.97 -2.71
CA ILE A 43 1.85 2.88 -2.49
C ILE A 43 2.68 2.64 -3.76
N LEU A 44 2.06 2.61 -4.94
CA LEU A 44 2.79 2.46 -6.20
C LEU A 44 3.79 3.60 -6.43
N ASN A 45 3.41 4.84 -6.12
CA ASN A 45 4.32 5.98 -6.25
C ASN A 45 5.50 5.87 -5.28
N CYS A 46 5.23 5.53 -4.01
CA CYS A 46 6.25 5.29 -2.99
C CYS A 46 7.27 4.22 -3.44
N LEU A 47 6.78 3.05 -3.87
CA LEU A 47 7.62 1.96 -4.35
C LEU A 47 8.45 2.36 -5.58
N SER A 48 7.86 3.12 -6.52
CA SER A 48 8.56 3.58 -7.72
C SER A 48 9.65 4.61 -7.44
N LYS A 49 9.47 5.46 -6.42
CA LYS A 49 10.40 6.53 -6.06
C LYS A 49 11.38 6.14 -4.96
N GLY A 50 11.14 5.01 -4.30
CA GLY A 50 11.92 4.57 -3.14
C GLY A 50 11.82 5.55 -1.97
N LYS A 51 10.68 6.21 -1.81
CA LYS A 51 10.39 7.16 -0.74
C LYS A 51 9.07 6.80 -0.08
N ASP A 52 8.98 6.89 1.23
CA ASP A 52 7.75 6.60 1.95
C ASP A 52 6.67 7.69 1.72
N ALA A 53 5.46 7.46 2.23
CA ALA A 53 4.34 8.37 2.00
C ALA A 53 4.51 9.75 2.66
N TYR A 54 5.25 9.85 3.76
CA TYR A 54 5.56 11.11 4.43
C TYR A 54 6.65 11.88 3.68
N GLU A 55 7.71 11.19 3.24
CA GLU A 55 8.78 11.77 2.42
C GLU A 55 8.28 12.29 1.07
N LEU A 56 7.20 11.72 0.54
CA LEU A 56 6.52 12.21 -0.66
C LEU A 56 5.47 13.29 -0.38
N GLY A 57 5.21 13.62 0.90
CA GLY A 57 4.27 14.67 1.30
C GLY A 57 2.80 14.31 1.11
N TYR A 58 2.47 13.02 1.05
CA TYR A 58 1.07 12.58 1.03
C TYR A 58 0.38 12.77 2.37
N PHE A 59 1.13 12.61 3.45
CA PHE A 59 0.66 12.74 4.82
C PHE A 59 1.62 13.63 5.61
N ASN A 60 1.07 14.39 6.55
CA ASN A 60 1.86 15.09 7.55
C ASN A 60 1.66 14.43 8.90
N LEU A 61 2.75 14.28 9.66
CA LEU A 61 2.68 13.81 11.04
C LEU A 61 1.91 14.81 11.93
N GLU A 62 1.86 16.08 11.53
CA GLU A 62 1.10 17.14 12.22
C GLU A 62 -0.42 16.97 12.10
N ASP A 63 -0.91 16.25 11.08
CA ASP A 63 -2.35 15.95 10.93
C ASP A 63 -2.81 14.77 11.79
N CYS A 64 -1.89 14.13 12.53
CA CYS A 64 -2.14 12.95 13.36
C CYS A 64 -2.28 13.25 14.87
N TYR A 65 -2.24 14.52 15.30
CA TYR A 65 -2.37 14.94 16.70
C TYR A 65 -3.33 16.12 16.91
#